data_AF-A0A2N5YKJ9-F1
#
_entry.id   AF-A0A2N5YKJ9-F1
#
_cell.length_a   1.000
_cell.length_b   1.000
_cell.length_c   1.000
_cell.angle_alpha   90.00
_cell.angle_beta   90.00
_cell.angle_gamma   90.00
#
_symmetry.space_group_name_H-M   'P 1'
#
loop_
_entity.id
_entity.type
_entity.pdbx_description
1 polymer ?
#
loop_
_entity_poly.entity_id
_entity_poly.type
_entity_poly.pdbx_seq_one_letter_code
_entity_poly.pdbx_strand_id
1 'polypeptide(L)'
;MTLIDFSREDIIRAEKEGNHEVYTFIIFLKELVDHGYLDHPTEIGVAKYIISNGTESLTRSQRKVLKEQIMKKFPQNDCELCGEPIPYDELLESYDNGGYCSRCKHNLDKED
;
A
#
# COMPACT_ATOMS: atom_id res chain seq x y z
N MET A 1 -4.53 11.81 4.39
CA MET A 1 -3.56 10.69 4.39
C MET A 1 -2.20 11.20 4.83
N THR A 2 -1.77 10.79 6.02
CA THR A 2 -0.43 11.09 6.54
C THR A 2 0.50 10.02 5.98
N LEU A 3 1.60 10.43 5.35
CA LEU A 3 2.63 9.47 4.96
C LEU A 3 3.23 8.89 6.24
N ILE A 4 3.20 7.57 6.38
CA ILE A 4 3.86 6.87 7.48
C ILE A 4 5.36 7.05 7.26
N ASP A 5 6.02 7.69 8.21
CA ASP A 5 7.48 7.74 8.26
C ASP A 5 7.98 6.53 9.04
N PHE A 6 8.78 5.68 8.39
CA PHE A 6 9.34 4.46 8.95
C PHE A 6 10.71 4.15 8.35
N SER A 7 11.55 3.52 9.14
CA SER A 7 12.91 3.11 8.80
C SER A 7 12.96 1.72 8.18
N ARG A 8 14.16 1.29 7.74
CA ARG A 8 14.39 -0.10 7.34
C ARG A 8 14.23 -1.07 8.51
N GLU A 9 14.65 -0.66 9.69
CA GLU A 9 14.53 -1.43 10.93
C GLU A 9 13.05 -1.66 11.27
N ASP A 10 12.19 -0.67 11.04
CA ASP A 10 10.75 -0.80 11.21
C ASP A 10 10.14 -1.80 10.24
N ILE A 11 10.61 -1.87 8.98
CA ILE A 11 10.18 -2.90 8.01
C ILE A 11 10.53 -4.29 8.56
N ILE A 12 11.79 -4.50 8.94
CA ILE A 12 12.27 -5.81 9.44
C ILE A 12 11.50 -6.21 10.71
N ARG A 13 11.18 -5.25 11.57
CA ARG A 13 10.38 -5.49 12.76
C ARG A 13 8.94 -5.82 12.41
N ALA A 14 8.32 -5.05 11.51
CA ALA A 14 6.94 -5.26 11.06
C ALA A 14 6.74 -6.64 10.42
N GLU A 15 7.72 -7.12 9.64
CA GLU A 15 7.73 -8.48 9.08
C GLU A 15 7.74 -9.58 10.16
N LYS A 16 8.39 -9.34 11.30
CA LYS A 16 8.48 -10.31 12.41
C LYS A 16 7.31 -10.26 13.38
N GLU A 17 6.85 -9.06 13.69
CA GLU A 17 5.84 -8.78 14.70
C GLU A 17 4.42 -8.75 14.12
N GLY A 18 4.30 -8.70 12.78
CA GLY A 18 3.01 -8.58 12.11
C GLY A 18 2.37 -7.20 12.31
N ASN A 19 3.17 -6.12 12.43
CA ASN A 19 2.61 -4.78 12.48
C ASN A 19 1.93 -4.45 11.15
N HIS A 20 0.60 -4.44 11.18
CA HIS A 20 -0.26 -4.48 10.00
C HIS A 20 -0.06 -3.30 9.04
N GLU A 21 0.25 -2.08 9.47
CA GLU A 21 0.26 -0.95 8.53
C GLU A 21 1.54 -0.84 7.68
N VAL A 22 2.72 -0.90 8.32
CA VAL A 22 4.01 -0.83 7.60
C VAL A 22 4.19 -2.04 6.68
N TYR A 23 3.86 -3.23 7.18
CA TYR A 23 4.03 -4.46 6.44
C TYR A 23 3.13 -4.50 5.19
N THR A 24 1.84 -4.18 5.34
CA THR A 24 0.89 -4.18 4.22
C THR A 24 1.21 -3.11 3.20
N PHE A 25 1.70 -1.94 3.63
CA PHE A 25 2.17 -0.91 2.72
C PHE A 25 3.36 -1.36 1.87
N ILE A 26 4.28 -2.15 2.43
CA ILE A 26 5.41 -2.71 1.68
C ILE A 26 4.95 -3.78 0.70
N ILE A 27 3.96 -4.61 1.05
CA ILE A 27 3.34 -5.56 0.12
C ILE A 27 2.73 -4.81 -1.06
N PHE A 28 1.92 -3.81 -0.79
CA PHE A 28 1.30 -2.97 -1.81
C PHE A 28 2.32 -2.37 -2.79
N LEU A 29 3.42 -1.79 -2.30
CA LEU A 29 4.47 -1.26 -3.17
C LEU A 29 5.15 -2.34 -4.00
N LYS A 30 5.33 -3.56 -3.46
CA LYS A 30 5.86 -4.71 -4.21
C LYS A 30 4.92 -5.11 -5.33
N GLU A 31 3.62 -5.24 -5.05
CA GLU A 31 2.61 -5.56 -6.06
C GLU A 31 2.56 -4.53 -7.19
N LEU A 32 2.58 -3.24 -6.84
CA LEU A 32 2.65 -2.16 -7.84
C LEU A 32 3.84 -2.29 -8.79
N VAL A 33 5.00 -2.69 -8.26
CA VAL A 33 6.23 -2.88 -9.04
C VAL A 33 6.18 -4.17 -9.85
N ASP A 34 5.78 -5.28 -9.23
CA ASP A 34 5.86 -6.63 -9.81
C ASP A 34 4.81 -6.85 -10.91
N HIS A 35 3.63 -6.24 -10.76
CA HIS A 35 2.56 -6.29 -11.76
C HIS A 35 2.62 -5.16 -12.80
N GLY A 36 3.58 -4.24 -12.67
CA GLY A 36 3.79 -3.17 -13.65
C GLY A 36 2.73 -2.07 -13.61
N TYR A 37 2.13 -1.81 -12.45
CA TYR A 37 1.15 -0.72 -12.26
C TYR A 37 1.78 0.69 -12.23
N LEU A 38 3.10 0.79 -12.24
CA LEU A 38 3.85 2.06 -12.26
C LEU A 38 4.44 2.31 -13.65
N ASP A 39 3.97 3.37 -14.31
CA ASP A 39 4.33 3.67 -15.71
C ASP A 39 5.68 4.39 -15.85
N HIS A 40 6.11 5.10 -14.81
CA HIS A 40 7.29 5.96 -14.89
C HIS A 40 8.50 5.36 -14.14
N PRO A 41 9.71 5.37 -14.73
CA PRO A 41 10.93 4.88 -14.08
C PRO A 41 11.21 5.53 -12.72
N THR A 42 10.80 6.80 -12.55
CA THR A 42 10.92 7.52 -11.27
C THR A 42 9.99 6.95 -10.20
N GLU A 43 8.76 6.59 -10.54
CA GLU A 43 7.81 5.96 -9.61
C GLU A 43 8.34 4.60 -9.16
N ILE A 44 8.77 3.77 -10.12
CA ILE A 44 9.36 2.45 -9.86
C ILE A 44 10.60 2.57 -8.97
N GLY A 45 11.50 3.52 -9.27
CA GLY A 45 12.72 3.75 -8.49
C GLY A 45 12.42 4.18 -7.06
N VAL A 46 11.43 5.05 -6.86
CA VAL A 46 10.99 5.47 -5.52
C VAL A 46 10.34 4.33 -4.75
N ALA A 47 9.46 3.55 -5.37
CA ALA A 47 8.84 2.38 -4.75
C ALA A 47 9.89 1.36 -4.30
N LYS A 48 10.82 0.98 -5.19
CA LYS A 48 11.93 0.05 -4.86
C LYS A 48 12.84 0.59 -3.75
N TYR A 49 13.09 1.90 -3.73
CA TYR A 49 13.85 2.53 -2.67
C TYR A 49 13.16 2.38 -1.31
N ILE A 50 11.85 2.65 -1.24
CA ILE A 50 11.06 2.54 -0.02
C ILE A 50 11.01 1.11 0.48
N ILE A 51 10.77 0.15 -0.43
CA ILE A 51 10.78 -1.29 -0.10
C ILE A 51 12.10 -1.71 0.58
N SER A 52 13.22 -1.09 0.20
CA SER A 52 14.54 -1.45 0.70
C SER A 52 14.99 -0.66 1.94
N ASN A 53 14.53 0.58 2.09
CA ASN A 53 15.11 1.55 3.05
C ASN A 53 14.09 2.23 3.96
N GLY A 54 12.79 2.06 3.71
CA GLY A 54 11.74 2.84 4.36
C GLY A 54 11.56 4.24 3.77
N THR A 55 10.76 5.05 4.46
CA THR A 55 10.35 6.40 4.03
C THR A 55 11.12 7.53 4.70
N GLU A 56 11.76 7.28 5.85
CA GLU A 56 12.47 8.32 6.63
C GLU A 56 13.53 9.08 5.83
N SER A 57 14.34 8.34 5.08
CA SER A 57 15.47 8.85 4.29
C SER A 57 15.07 9.43 2.92
N LEU A 58 13.78 9.48 2.60
CA LEU A 58 13.32 10.06 1.34
C LEU A 58 13.64 11.55 1.27
N THR A 59 14.28 11.94 0.18
CA THR A 59 14.42 13.35 -0.19
C THR A 59 13.05 13.98 -0.42
N ARG A 60 12.98 15.31 -0.35
CA ARG A 60 11.75 16.07 -0.63
C ARG A 60 11.14 15.72 -2.00
N SER A 61 11.98 15.53 -3.01
CA SER A 61 11.53 15.16 -4.36
C SER A 61 10.94 13.75 -4.40
N GLN A 62 11.56 12.77 -3.73
CA GLN A 62 11.04 11.41 -3.65
C GLN A 62 9.75 11.34 -2.83
N ARG A 63 9.64 12.09 -1.73
CA ARG A 63 8.37 12.23 -0.97
C ARG A 63 7.25 12.79 -1.84
N LYS A 64 7.56 13.76 -2.71
CA LYS A 64 6.60 14.30 -3.67
C LYS A 64 6.16 13.24 -4.68
N VAL A 65 7.08 12.43 -5.22
CA VAL A 65 6.74 11.32 -6.13
C VAL A 65 5.81 10.32 -5.41
N LEU A 66 6.19 9.89 -4.21
CA LEU A 66 5.37 8.99 -3.41
C LEU A 66 3.96 9.54 -3.22
N LYS A 67 3.83 10.76 -2.70
CA LYS A 67 2.52 11.37 -2.40
C LYS A 67 1.69 11.64 -3.66
N GLU A 68 2.29 12.28 -4.64
CA GLU A 68 1.57 12.91 -5.74
C GLU A 68 1.42 12.00 -6.96
N GLN A 69 2.30 11.01 -7.12
CA GLN A 69 2.33 10.14 -8.30
C GLN A 69 1.97 8.69 -7.98
N ILE A 70 2.25 8.19 -6.76
CA ILE A 70 1.90 6.82 -6.37
C ILE A 70 0.59 6.84 -5.57
N MET A 71 0.61 7.47 -4.39
CA MET A 71 -0.52 7.44 -3.45
C MET A 71 -1.79 8.12 -3.96
N LYS A 72 -1.67 9.10 -4.85
CA LYS A 72 -2.84 9.74 -5.49
C LYS A 72 -3.45 8.89 -6.60
N LYS A 73 -2.66 8.04 -7.27
CA LYS A 73 -3.17 7.11 -8.29
C LYS A 73 -3.92 5.94 -7.62
N PHE A 74 -3.43 5.54 -6.44
CA PHE A 74 -3.97 4.43 -5.66
C PHE A 74 -4.35 4.92 -4.25
N PRO A 75 -5.42 5.72 -4.12
CA PRO A 75 -5.84 6.22 -2.82
C PRO A 75 -6.35 5.07 -1.95
N GLN A 76 -5.93 5.04 -0.68
CA GLN A 76 -6.53 4.15 0.30
C GLN A 76 -7.98 4.59 0.52
N ASN A 77 -8.90 3.66 0.28
CA ASN A 77 -10.34 3.86 0.43
C ASN A 77 -10.87 3.04 1.62
N ASP A 78 -12.05 3.39 2.10
CA ASP A 78 -12.76 2.62 3.12
C ASP A 78 -13.58 1.51 2.45
N CYS A 79 -13.75 0.38 3.16
CA CYS A 79 -14.55 -0.75 2.69
C CYS A 79 -16.03 -0.33 2.56
N GLU A 80 -16.63 -0.56 1.39
CA GLU A 80 -18.01 -0.17 1.09
C GLU A 80 -19.06 -0.86 2.00
N LEU A 81 -18.71 -1.98 2.65
CA LEU A 81 -19.60 -2.70 3.56
C LEU A 81 -19.42 -2.33 5.03
N CYS A 82 -18.19 -2.31 5.54
CA CYS A 82 -17.93 -2.08 6.96
C CYS A 82 -17.43 -0.67 7.30
N GLY A 83 -17.10 0.17 6.31
CA GLY A 83 -16.64 1.55 6.50
C GLY A 83 -15.25 1.70 7.11
N GLU A 84 -14.51 0.60 7.27
CA GLU A 84 -13.13 0.63 7.79
C GLU A 84 -12.13 0.81 6.64
N PRO A 85 -10.99 1.51 6.85
CA PRO A 85 -9.95 1.63 5.83
C PRO A 85 -9.49 0.27 5.31
N ILE A 86 -9.47 0.11 3.99
CA ILE A 86 -8.96 -1.11 3.36
C ILE A 86 -7.45 -1.18 3.60
N PRO A 87 -6.93 -2.30 4.14
CA PRO A 87 -5.49 -2.53 4.27
C PRO A 87 -4.77 -2.39 2.92
N TYR A 88 -3.53 -1.90 2.94
CA TYR A 88 -2.80 -1.63 1.70
C TYR A 88 -2.60 -2.89 0.83
N ASP A 89 -2.38 -4.04 1.46
CA ASP A 89 -2.24 -5.35 0.81
C ASP A 89 -3.54 -5.90 0.23
N GLU A 90 -4.69 -5.31 0.55
CA GLU A 90 -5.99 -5.63 -0.05
C GLU A 90 -6.45 -4.55 -1.04
N LEU A 91 -5.74 -3.41 -1.09
CA LEU A 91 -6.20 -2.23 -1.81
C LEU A 91 -6.33 -2.48 -3.32
N LEU A 92 -5.36 -3.17 -3.93
CA LEU A 92 -5.42 -3.46 -5.35
C LEU A 92 -6.58 -4.41 -5.71
N GLU A 93 -6.77 -5.47 -4.94
CA GLU A 93 -7.90 -6.40 -5.11
C GLU A 93 -9.24 -5.69 -4.94
N SER A 94 -9.30 -4.71 -4.02
CA SER A 94 -10.53 -3.97 -3.75
C SER A 94 -11.07 -3.20 -4.96
N TYR A 95 -10.21 -2.78 -5.89
CA TYR A 95 -10.64 -2.10 -7.11
C TYR A 95 -11.43 -3.01 -8.07
N ASP A 96 -11.19 -4.33 -8.01
CA ASP A 96 -11.85 -5.31 -8.88
C ASP A 96 -12.98 -6.06 -8.17
N ASN A 97 -13.00 -6.04 -6.83
CA ASN A 97 -13.95 -6.82 -6.04
C ASN A 97 -15.20 -6.05 -5.58
N GLY A 98 -15.35 -4.78 -5.97
CA GLY A 98 -16.48 -3.91 -5.59
C GLY A 98 -16.20 -2.97 -4.42
N GLY A 99 -14.93 -2.78 -4.04
CA GLY A 99 -14.54 -1.88 -2.94
C GLY A 99 -14.64 -2.52 -1.56
N TYR A 100 -14.49 -3.83 -1.47
CA TYR A 100 -14.62 -4.57 -0.21
C TYR A 100 -13.26 -5.02 0.32
N CYS A 101 -13.10 -4.95 1.65
CA CYS A 101 -12.02 -5.67 2.32
C CYS A 101 -12.25 -7.18 2.22
N SER A 102 -11.17 -7.97 2.32
CA SER A 102 -11.17 -9.42 2.13
C SER A 102 -12.22 -10.13 2.99
N ARG A 103 -12.35 -9.72 4.26
CA ARG A 103 -13.35 -10.24 5.20
C ARG A 103 -14.78 -10.02 4.72
N CYS A 104 -15.09 -8.81 4.25
CA CYS A 104 -16.43 -8.46 3.77
C CYS A 104 -16.74 -9.16 2.46
N LYS A 105 -15.78 -9.21 1.53
CA LYS A 105 -15.91 -9.94 0.27
C LYS A 105 -16.22 -11.43 0.50
N HIS A 106 -15.46 -12.08 1.38
CA HIS A 106 -15.67 -13.50 1.72
C HIS A 106 -17.02 -13.79 2.37
N ASN A 107 -17.59 -12.84 3.12
CA ASN A 107 -18.92 -13.00 3.68
C ASN A 107 -20.01 -12.88 2.60
N LEU A 108 -19.88 -11.92 1.69
CA LEU A 108 -20.81 -11.76 0.55
C LEU A 108 -20.81 -13.00 -0.34
N ASP A 109 -19.64 -13.55 -0.64
CA ASP A 109 -19.50 -14.74 -1.50
C ASP A 109 -20.10 -16.03 -0.92
N LYS A 110 -20.39 -16.05 0.38
CA LYS A 110 -21.07 -17.17 1.05
C LYS A 110 -22.59 -17.03 1.09
N GLU A 111 -23.10 -15.83 0.84
CA GLU A 111 -24.52 -15.53 0.83
C GLU A 111 -25.16 -15.68 -0.57
N ASP A 112 -24.32 -15.82 -1.61
CA ASP A 112 -24.69 -16.17 -3.00
C ASP A 112 -24.67 -17.69 -3.25
#